data_AF-A0A4Q5A4E5-F1
#
_entry.id   AF-A0A4Q5A4E5-F1
#
_cell.length_a   1.000
_cell.length_b   1.000
_cell.length_c   1.000
_cell.angle_alpha   90.00
_cell.angle_beta   90.00
_cell.angle_gamma   90.00
#
_symmetry.space_group_name_H-M   'P 1'
#
loop_
_entity.id
_entity.type
_entity.pdbx_description
1 polymer ?
#
loop_
_entity_poly.entity_id
_entity_poly.type
_entity_poly.pdbx_seq_one_letter_code
_entity_poly.pdbx_strand_id
1 'polypeptide(L)'
;MSEVNEWGGSDAQELFMDANYRPERPHGHMEGRLGMSVSYRFGYRFLEQDLFTESQWTAIREILERFYGLGDLETALTYAAERRQDGLGRHVDPPLDARDVEPDPDDELLNPVGYPWAVLPNGDLSVLEAVYEHMDDRDATMRLIMYYLLVDCMEYESYLNLLRALADEAWPAVRARLVELFDEYGQRIMGMTRNLAYEHLLVEEHLGEAAWRYLQARMHIDESEQVFFGFVKPQFRSMLETLASVIGEPHREEVGALLAQPLRDADSDLLREDTQGHRMRIAEIFCQLIAVGDLECAERQRARLTVMYPSRRELHAVLDAVFAGTFDAANPPWAASAEDGEEAGYE
;
A
#
# COMPACT_ATOMS: atom_id res chain seq x y z
N MET A 1 32.53 3.34 -4.44
CA MET A 1 31.46 4.23 -4.95
C MET A 1 31.38 3.99 -6.45
N SER A 2 30.38 3.34 -7.03
CA SER A 2 29.08 2.89 -6.54
C SER A 2 28.71 1.69 -7.40
N GLU A 3 28.46 0.53 -6.78
CA GLU A 3 27.78 -0.60 -7.41
C GLU A 3 26.32 -0.19 -7.58
N VAL A 4 25.80 -0.30 -8.81
CA VAL A 4 24.36 -0.26 -9.11
C VAL A 4 23.99 -1.68 -9.50
N ASN A 5 23.08 -2.23 -8.70
CA ASN A 5 22.68 -3.63 -8.66
C ASN A 5 22.22 -4.19 -10.02
N GLU A 6 22.80 -5.34 -10.32
CA GLU A 6 22.31 -6.38 -11.20
C GLU A 6 20.98 -6.94 -10.66
N TRP A 7 19.86 -6.66 -11.33
CA TRP A 7 18.66 -7.50 -11.25
C TRP A 7 18.05 -7.66 -12.64
N GLY A 8 18.39 -8.78 -13.29
CA GLY A 8 17.45 -9.60 -14.08
C GLY A 8 16.82 -9.05 -15.37
N GLY A 9 17.32 -7.97 -15.96
CA GLY A 9 16.74 -7.39 -17.19
C GLY A 9 17.31 -7.87 -18.53
N SER A 10 18.55 -8.38 -18.59
CA SER A 10 19.23 -8.61 -19.88
C SER A 10 18.84 -9.89 -20.60
N ASP A 11 18.56 -10.96 -19.87
CA ASP A 11 18.50 -12.29 -20.47
C ASP A 11 17.21 -12.52 -21.28
N ALA A 12 16.12 -11.85 -20.93
CA ALA A 12 14.88 -11.88 -21.71
C ALA A 12 15.00 -11.03 -22.99
N GLN A 13 15.70 -9.88 -22.95
CA GLN A 13 15.89 -9.03 -24.14
C GLN A 13 16.79 -9.70 -25.18
N GLU A 14 17.84 -10.42 -24.76
CA GLU A 14 18.76 -11.09 -25.69
C GLU A 14 18.16 -12.30 -26.42
N LEU A 15 17.15 -12.96 -25.82
CA LEU A 15 16.48 -14.13 -26.40
C LEU A 15 15.60 -13.82 -27.64
N PHE A 16 15.29 -12.54 -27.90
CA PHE A 16 14.38 -12.11 -28.98
C PHE A 16 15.02 -11.28 -30.10
N MET A 17 16.34 -11.08 -30.10
CA MET A 17 17.03 -10.29 -31.14
C MET A 17 17.53 -11.19 -32.29
N ASP A 18 16.77 -11.28 -33.39
CA ASP A 18 17.19 -11.95 -34.62
C ASP A 18 17.61 -10.96 -35.73
N ALA A 19 17.95 -11.46 -36.91
CA ALA A 19 18.43 -10.67 -38.06
C ALA A 19 17.39 -9.67 -38.64
N ASN A 20 16.13 -9.72 -38.18
CA ASN A 20 15.06 -8.80 -38.57
C ASN A 20 14.73 -7.77 -37.47
N TYR A 21 15.37 -7.87 -36.30
CA TYR A 21 15.27 -6.87 -35.23
C TYR A 21 15.64 -5.48 -35.78
N ARG A 22 14.65 -4.59 -35.82
CA ARG A 22 14.89 -3.17 -36.08
C ARG A 22 15.06 -2.47 -34.74
N PRO A 23 16.09 -1.62 -34.59
CA PRO A 23 16.27 -0.87 -33.36
C PRO A 23 15.00 -0.09 -33.05
N GLU A 24 14.56 -0.22 -31.81
CA GLU A 24 13.36 0.38 -31.24
C GLU A 24 13.20 1.84 -31.70
N ARG A 25 12.03 2.16 -32.26
CA ARG A 25 11.51 3.52 -32.11
C ARG A 25 11.47 3.78 -30.59
N PRO A 26 11.83 4.96 -30.07
CA PRO A 26 11.69 5.22 -28.65
C PRO A 26 10.20 5.12 -28.30
N HIS A 27 9.79 3.94 -27.84
CA HIS A 27 8.48 3.72 -27.25
C HIS A 27 8.56 4.22 -25.82
N GLY A 28 7.43 4.73 -25.34
CA GLY A 28 7.29 4.95 -23.92
C GLY A 28 7.24 3.63 -23.14
N HIS A 29 7.32 3.71 -21.81
CA HIS A 29 7.45 2.55 -20.92
C HIS A 29 6.30 1.55 -21.09
N MET A 30 5.06 2.01 -21.11
CA MET A 30 3.87 1.17 -21.19
C MET A 30 3.56 0.74 -22.62
N GLU A 31 3.81 1.59 -23.61
CA GLU A 31 3.75 1.19 -25.02
C GLU A 31 4.68 0.02 -25.31
N GLY A 32 5.92 0.08 -24.81
CA GLY A 32 6.88 -1.02 -24.92
C GLY A 32 6.42 -2.30 -24.20
N ARG A 33 5.88 -2.18 -22.98
CA ARG A 33 5.33 -3.34 -22.23
C ARG A 33 4.15 -3.98 -22.95
N LEU A 34 3.27 -3.19 -23.56
CA LEU A 34 2.18 -3.71 -24.37
C LEU A 34 2.70 -4.43 -25.62
N GLY A 35 3.70 -3.86 -26.29
CA GLY A 35 4.38 -4.48 -27.43
C GLY A 35 4.96 -5.85 -27.09
N MET A 36 5.66 -5.97 -25.96
CA MET A 36 6.17 -7.26 -25.47
C MET A 36 5.04 -8.25 -25.15
N SER A 37 4.00 -7.80 -24.45
CA SER A 37 2.86 -8.64 -24.05
C SER A 37 2.10 -9.20 -25.26
N VAL A 38 1.86 -8.37 -26.28
CA VAL A 38 1.22 -8.78 -27.54
C VAL A 38 2.12 -9.73 -28.33
N SER A 39 3.42 -9.43 -28.40
CA SER A 39 4.38 -10.24 -29.15
C SER A 39 4.59 -11.61 -28.56
N TYR A 40 4.54 -11.74 -27.23
CA TYR A 40 4.54 -13.03 -26.55
C TYR A 40 3.32 -13.88 -26.93
N ARG A 41 2.14 -13.26 -27.04
CA ARG A 41 0.87 -13.97 -27.32
C ARG A 41 0.64 -14.28 -28.81
N PHE A 42 1.09 -13.40 -29.70
CA PHE A 42 0.75 -13.45 -31.13
C PHE A 42 1.96 -13.53 -32.07
N GLY A 43 3.18 -13.55 -31.53
CA GLY A 43 4.45 -13.69 -32.27
C GLY A 43 5.24 -12.38 -32.41
N TYR A 44 6.55 -12.50 -32.63
CA TYR A 44 7.56 -11.42 -32.62
C TYR A 44 7.31 -10.26 -33.60
N ARG A 45 6.45 -10.44 -34.62
CA ARG A 45 6.20 -9.43 -35.65
C ARG A 45 5.57 -8.13 -35.13
N PHE A 46 5.03 -8.15 -33.92
CA PHE A 46 4.48 -6.96 -33.25
C PHE A 46 5.55 -6.09 -32.56
N LEU A 47 6.78 -6.59 -32.37
CA LEU A 47 7.94 -5.75 -32.00
C LEU A 47 8.56 -5.08 -33.24
N GLU A 48 8.37 -5.67 -34.43
CA GLU A 48 9.00 -5.21 -35.68
C GLU A 48 8.16 -4.19 -36.47
N GLN A 49 6.89 -4.01 -36.10
CA GLN A 49 5.92 -3.12 -36.75
C GLN A 49 5.37 -2.14 -35.70
N ASP A 50 4.95 -0.94 -36.12
CA ASP A 50 4.15 -0.08 -35.25
C ASP A 50 2.98 -0.93 -34.71
N LEU A 51 2.95 -1.15 -33.38
CA LEU A 51 2.12 -2.17 -32.72
C LEU A 51 0.67 -2.15 -33.20
N PHE A 52 0.16 -0.93 -33.37
CA PHE A 52 -1.11 -0.62 -33.99
C PHE A 52 -0.93 0.56 -34.97
N THR A 53 -1.82 0.68 -35.95
CA THR A 53 -1.94 1.90 -36.76
C THR A 53 -2.54 3.04 -35.94
N GLU A 54 -2.32 4.29 -36.34
CA GLU A 54 -2.93 5.48 -35.70
C GLU A 54 -4.46 5.36 -35.53
N SER A 55 -5.14 4.82 -36.54
CA SER A 55 -6.59 4.59 -36.49
C SER A 55 -6.98 3.51 -35.48
N GLN A 56 -6.12 2.51 -35.28
CA GLN A 56 -6.33 1.45 -34.29
C GLN A 56 -6.08 1.97 -32.87
N TRP A 57 -5.01 2.75 -32.65
CA TRP A 57 -4.78 3.43 -31.36
C TRP A 57 -5.95 4.32 -30.96
N THR A 58 -6.45 5.12 -31.91
CA THR A 58 -7.64 5.97 -31.70
C THR A 58 -8.87 5.13 -31.36
N ALA A 59 -9.12 4.03 -32.09
CA ALA A 59 -10.26 3.16 -31.81
C ALA A 59 -10.16 2.48 -30.44
N ILE A 60 -8.96 2.04 -30.04
CA ILE A 60 -8.71 1.44 -28.72
C ILE A 60 -9.02 2.46 -27.63
N ARG A 61 -8.53 3.72 -27.78
CA ARG A 61 -8.84 4.82 -26.87
C ARG A 61 -10.35 4.98 -26.69
N GLU A 62 -11.08 5.18 -27.78
CA GLU A 62 -12.52 5.46 -27.75
C GLU A 62 -13.31 4.33 -27.08
N ILE A 63 -12.97 3.07 -27.37
CA ILE A 63 -13.64 1.90 -26.80
C ILE A 63 -13.37 1.82 -25.29
N LEU A 64 -12.10 1.91 -24.87
CA LEU A 64 -11.72 1.76 -23.47
C LEU A 64 -12.16 2.96 -22.62
N GLU A 65 -12.02 4.19 -23.11
CA GLU A 65 -12.52 5.38 -22.41
C GLU A 65 -14.03 5.29 -22.20
N ARG A 66 -14.78 4.83 -23.20
CA ARG A 66 -16.23 4.67 -23.07
C ARG A 66 -16.60 3.55 -22.10
N PHE A 67 -15.89 2.43 -22.14
CA PHE A 67 -16.14 1.30 -21.24
C PHE A 67 -15.87 1.66 -19.78
N TYR A 68 -14.79 2.41 -19.54
CA TYR A 68 -14.38 2.81 -18.19
C TYR A 68 -14.98 4.13 -17.73
N GLY A 69 -15.53 4.95 -18.63
CA GLY A 69 -15.94 6.32 -18.34
C GLY A 69 -14.78 7.31 -18.30
N LEU A 70 -13.56 6.90 -18.67
CA LEU A 70 -12.29 7.65 -18.46
C LEU A 70 -12.09 8.88 -19.37
N GLY A 71 -13.06 9.22 -20.21
CA GLY A 71 -13.13 10.57 -20.79
C GLY A 71 -13.31 11.66 -19.72
N ASP A 72 -13.88 11.30 -18.56
CA ASP A 72 -14.10 12.15 -17.41
C ASP A 72 -13.86 11.39 -16.10
N LEU A 73 -13.11 11.97 -15.15
CA LEU A 73 -12.69 11.24 -13.95
C LEU A 73 -13.88 10.92 -13.02
N GLU A 74 -14.81 11.86 -12.83
CA GLU A 74 -16.00 11.64 -11.98
C GLU A 74 -16.90 10.54 -12.55
N THR A 75 -17.08 10.54 -13.88
CA THR A 75 -17.83 9.49 -14.58
C THR A 75 -17.17 8.12 -14.37
N ALA A 76 -15.85 8.03 -14.48
CA ALA A 76 -15.12 6.79 -14.24
C ALA A 76 -15.24 6.28 -12.79
N LEU A 77 -15.19 7.19 -11.80
CA LEU A 77 -15.37 6.87 -10.38
C LEU A 77 -16.82 6.46 -10.07
N THR A 78 -17.79 7.10 -10.72
CA THR A 78 -19.21 6.71 -10.64
C THR A 78 -19.40 5.29 -11.16
N TYR A 79 -18.85 4.97 -12.33
CA TYR A 79 -18.91 3.61 -12.89
C TYR A 79 -18.19 2.60 -11.98
N ALA A 80 -17.06 2.96 -11.38
CA ALA A 80 -16.38 2.08 -10.42
C ALA A 80 -17.25 1.79 -9.19
N ALA A 81 -17.90 2.81 -8.63
CA ALA A 81 -18.81 2.67 -7.51
C ALA A 81 -20.05 1.82 -7.85
N GLU A 82 -20.66 2.05 -9.02
CA GLU A 82 -21.81 1.28 -9.52
C GLU A 82 -21.45 -0.19 -9.74
N ARG A 83 -20.32 -0.47 -10.41
CA ARG A 83 -19.85 -1.85 -10.60
C ARG A 83 -19.65 -2.57 -9.28
N ARG A 84 -19.09 -1.91 -8.26
CA ARG A 84 -18.96 -2.52 -6.93
C ARG A 84 -20.32 -2.81 -6.30
N GLN A 85 -21.26 -1.88 -6.39
CA GLN A 85 -22.62 -2.08 -5.87
C GLN A 85 -23.32 -3.27 -6.53
N ASP A 86 -23.07 -3.50 -7.82
CA ASP A 86 -23.62 -4.60 -8.59
C ASP A 86 -22.86 -5.94 -8.39
N GLY A 87 -21.84 -5.97 -7.53
CA GLY A 87 -20.98 -7.16 -7.35
C GLY A 87 -20.07 -7.46 -8.54
N LEU A 88 -19.94 -6.51 -9.47
CA LEU A 88 -19.06 -6.53 -10.64
C LEU A 88 -17.76 -5.76 -10.39
N GLY A 89 -17.40 -5.56 -9.13
CA GLY A 89 -16.13 -4.97 -8.75
C GLY A 89 -14.97 -5.72 -9.40
N ARG A 90 -13.83 -5.04 -9.61
CA ARG A 90 -12.60 -5.73 -9.98
C ARG A 90 -12.40 -6.83 -8.96
N HIS A 91 -12.30 -8.08 -9.41
CA HIS A 91 -11.82 -9.16 -8.57
C HIS A 91 -10.50 -8.68 -7.98
N VAL A 92 -10.53 -8.37 -6.68
CA VAL A 92 -9.34 -8.28 -5.85
C VAL A 92 -8.63 -9.61 -6.06
N ASP A 93 -7.31 -9.54 -6.22
CA ASP A 93 -6.41 -10.62 -6.59
C ASP A 93 -6.82 -12.01 -6.05
N PRO A 94 -6.48 -13.10 -6.76
CA PRO A 94 -6.57 -14.42 -6.18
C PRO A 94 -5.88 -14.43 -4.80
N PRO A 95 -6.37 -15.25 -3.86
CA PRO A 95 -5.99 -15.19 -2.46
C PRO A 95 -4.46 -15.22 -2.29
N LEU A 96 -3.95 -14.48 -1.31
CA LEU A 96 -2.54 -14.53 -0.90
C LEU A 96 -2.08 -15.95 -0.49
N ASP A 97 -3.02 -16.87 -0.25
CA ASP A 97 -2.77 -18.32 -0.06
C ASP A 97 -2.41 -19.07 -1.37
N ALA A 98 -2.47 -18.44 -2.54
CA ALA A 98 -1.99 -19.03 -3.79
C ALA A 98 -0.45 -19.13 -3.88
N ARG A 99 0.28 -18.67 -2.85
CA ARG A 99 1.73 -18.89 -2.74
C ARG A 99 2.11 -20.23 -2.09
N ASP A 100 1.16 -20.92 -1.45
CA ASP A 100 1.39 -22.22 -0.78
C ASP A 100 0.71 -23.40 -1.50
N VAL A 101 0.04 -23.15 -2.63
CA VAL A 101 -0.35 -24.23 -3.55
C VAL A 101 0.85 -24.51 -4.44
N GLU A 102 1.50 -25.66 -4.24
CA GLU A 102 2.47 -26.16 -5.22
C GLU A 102 1.79 -26.13 -6.60
N PRO A 103 2.36 -25.41 -7.59
CA PRO A 103 1.74 -25.32 -8.89
C PRO A 103 1.58 -26.73 -9.47
N ASP A 104 0.36 -27.08 -9.86
CA ASP A 104 0.12 -28.30 -10.63
C ASP A 104 0.94 -28.16 -11.93
N PRO A 105 1.90 -29.07 -12.21
CA PRO A 105 2.73 -28.97 -13.41
C PRO A 105 1.92 -29.01 -14.72
N ASP A 106 0.67 -29.49 -14.67
CA ASP A 106 -0.23 -29.47 -15.83
C ASP A 106 -0.96 -28.11 -16.01
N ASP A 107 -0.93 -27.20 -15.02
CA ASP A 107 -1.51 -25.84 -15.09
C ASP A 107 -0.54 -24.80 -15.72
N GLU A 108 0.74 -25.14 -15.90
CA GLU A 108 1.73 -24.28 -16.62
C GLU A 108 1.35 -24.03 -18.08
N LEU A 109 0.53 -24.90 -18.68
CA LEU A 109 0.08 -24.75 -20.07
C LEU A 109 -1.18 -23.90 -20.23
N LEU A 110 -1.92 -23.62 -19.15
CA LEU A 110 -3.14 -22.82 -19.15
C LEU A 110 -3.00 -21.51 -18.38
N ASN A 111 -1.95 -21.35 -17.57
CA ASN A 111 -1.68 -20.14 -16.81
C ASN A 111 -0.43 -19.43 -17.39
N PRO A 112 -0.57 -18.30 -18.11
CA PRO A 112 0.58 -17.58 -18.69
C PRO A 112 1.44 -16.84 -17.64
N VAL A 113 1.32 -17.21 -16.36
CA VAL A 113 1.90 -16.54 -15.18
C VAL A 113 3.40 -16.83 -15.00
N GLY A 114 4.00 -17.64 -15.87
CA GLY A 114 5.45 -17.95 -15.82
C GLY A 114 6.40 -16.80 -16.17
N TYR A 115 5.91 -15.67 -16.71
CA TYR A 115 6.76 -14.52 -17.08
C TYR A 115 6.17 -13.19 -16.57
N PRO A 116 6.64 -12.68 -15.41
CA PRO A 116 6.15 -11.44 -14.78
C PRO A 116 6.19 -10.20 -15.70
N TRP A 117 7.08 -10.20 -16.69
CA TRP A 117 7.29 -9.08 -17.62
C TRP A 117 6.29 -9.01 -18.79
N ALA A 118 5.53 -10.09 -19.05
CA ALA A 118 4.50 -10.15 -20.10
C ALA A 118 3.07 -9.91 -19.57
N VAL A 119 2.95 -9.61 -18.26
CA VAL A 119 1.68 -9.28 -17.60
C VAL A 119 1.55 -7.75 -17.52
N LEU A 120 0.41 -7.25 -18.00
CA LEU A 120 0.03 -5.85 -17.87
C LEU A 120 -0.46 -5.60 -16.43
N PRO A 121 0.17 -4.68 -15.67
CA PRO A 121 -0.03 -4.55 -14.22
C PRO A 121 -1.47 -4.16 -13.86
N ASN A 122 -2.16 -3.45 -14.75
CA ASN A 122 -3.54 -3.00 -14.56
C ASN A 122 -4.50 -3.57 -15.62
N GLY A 123 -4.13 -4.69 -16.25
CA GLY A 123 -4.93 -5.35 -17.30
C GLY A 123 -5.26 -4.40 -18.46
N ASP A 124 -6.54 -4.27 -18.79
CA ASP A 124 -7.00 -3.41 -19.90
C ASP A 124 -6.69 -1.93 -19.69
N LEU A 125 -6.53 -1.45 -18.44
CA LEU A 125 -6.15 -0.05 -18.22
C LEU A 125 -4.69 0.23 -18.55
N SER A 126 -3.80 -0.77 -18.46
CA SER A 126 -2.44 -0.64 -18.97
C SER A 126 -2.39 -0.54 -20.50
N VAL A 127 -3.39 -1.08 -21.20
CA VAL A 127 -3.55 -0.83 -22.65
C VAL A 127 -3.90 0.64 -22.89
N LEU A 128 -4.81 1.20 -22.09
CA LEU A 128 -5.18 2.61 -22.19
C LEU A 128 -4.03 3.55 -21.81
N GLU A 129 -3.20 3.16 -20.84
CA GLU A 129 -1.96 3.87 -20.48
C GLU A 129 -0.98 3.93 -21.65
N ALA A 130 -0.73 2.78 -22.31
CA ALA A 130 0.07 2.71 -23.53
C ALA A 130 -0.49 3.58 -24.66
N VAL A 131 -1.82 3.64 -24.80
CA VAL A 131 -2.48 4.51 -25.79
C VAL A 131 -2.21 5.98 -25.50
N TYR A 132 -2.36 6.42 -24.25
CA TYR A 132 -2.10 7.82 -23.87
C TYR A 132 -0.65 8.21 -24.04
N GLU A 133 0.26 7.31 -23.71
CA GLU A 133 1.69 7.49 -23.91
C GLU A 133 2.05 7.59 -25.40
N HIS A 134 1.52 6.68 -26.23
CA HIS A 134 1.72 6.71 -27.68
C HIS A 134 1.21 8.04 -28.31
N MET A 135 0.08 8.54 -27.81
CA MET A 135 -0.53 9.79 -28.27
C MET A 135 0.05 11.06 -27.63
N ASP A 136 1.02 10.94 -26.71
CA ASP A 136 1.55 12.05 -25.90
C ASP A 136 0.45 12.86 -25.18
N ASP A 137 -0.61 12.19 -24.73
CA ASP A 137 -1.76 12.81 -24.05
C ASP A 137 -1.52 12.87 -22.54
N ARG A 138 -0.83 13.93 -22.11
CA ARG A 138 -0.51 14.21 -20.70
C ARG A 138 -1.75 14.28 -19.81
N ASP A 139 -2.81 14.96 -20.25
CA ASP A 139 -4.00 15.17 -19.43
C ASP A 139 -4.76 13.85 -19.21
N ALA A 140 -4.87 13.03 -20.26
CA ALA A 140 -5.47 11.71 -20.14
C ALA A 140 -4.62 10.76 -19.28
N THR A 141 -3.29 10.84 -19.38
CA THR A 141 -2.37 10.10 -18.51
C THR A 141 -2.56 10.50 -17.05
N MET A 142 -2.59 11.79 -16.73
CA MET A 142 -2.84 12.27 -15.36
C MET A 142 -4.18 11.78 -14.82
N ARG A 143 -5.25 11.85 -15.63
CA ARG A 143 -6.58 11.37 -15.26
C ARG A 143 -6.58 9.87 -14.97
N LEU A 144 -5.90 9.06 -15.77
CA LEU A 144 -5.78 7.61 -15.55
C LEU A 144 -5.02 7.30 -14.26
N ILE A 145 -3.93 8.01 -13.99
CA ILE A 145 -3.15 7.82 -12.76
C ILE A 145 -3.99 8.22 -11.53
N MET A 146 -4.70 9.35 -11.57
CA MET A 146 -5.62 9.72 -10.51
C MET A 146 -6.68 8.64 -10.27
N TYR A 147 -7.22 8.05 -11.35
CA TYR A 147 -8.16 6.94 -11.24
C TYR A 147 -7.54 5.72 -10.52
N TYR A 148 -6.31 5.32 -10.87
CA TYR A 148 -5.61 4.22 -10.19
C TYR A 148 -5.46 4.46 -8.69
N LEU A 149 -5.01 5.65 -8.31
CA LEU A 149 -4.78 6.00 -6.90
C LEU A 149 -6.08 5.99 -6.09
N LEU A 150 -7.22 6.35 -6.71
CA LEU A 150 -8.53 6.38 -6.05
C LEU A 150 -9.20 5.00 -5.96
N VAL A 151 -8.94 4.10 -6.92
CA VAL A 151 -9.57 2.77 -7.03
C VAL A 151 -8.71 1.63 -6.47
N ASP A 152 -7.49 1.95 -6.02
CA ASP A 152 -6.44 1.06 -5.50
C ASP A 152 -5.53 0.49 -6.60
N CYS A 153 -4.21 0.56 -6.36
CA CYS A 153 -3.18 0.05 -7.27
C CYS A 153 -1.93 -0.42 -6.52
N MET A 154 -1.26 -1.44 -7.04
CA MET A 154 -0.10 -2.09 -6.39
C MET A 154 1.21 -1.29 -6.49
N GLU A 155 1.35 -0.40 -7.49
CA GLU A 155 2.56 0.39 -7.76
C GLU A 155 2.35 1.88 -7.44
N TYR A 156 1.59 2.18 -6.40
CA TYR A 156 1.11 3.53 -6.10
C TYR A 156 2.22 4.56 -5.89
N GLU A 157 3.38 4.18 -5.35
CA GLU A 157 4.51 5.11 -5.16
C GLU A 157 5.05 5.62 -6.50
N SER A 158 5.22 4.72 -7.47
CA SER A 158 5.65 5.07 -8.83
C SER A 158 4.64 5.99 -9.50
N TYR A 159 3.34 5.68 -9.36
CA TYR A 159 2.27 6.47 -9.93
C TYR A 159 2.09 7.83 -9.27
N LEU A 160 2.24 7.96 -7.95
CA LEU A 160 2.23 9.24 -7.25
C LEU A 160 3.39 10.14 -7.72
N ASN A 161 4.59 9.58 -7.83
CA ASN A 161 5.75 10.30 -8.34
C ASN A 161 5.57 10.76 -9.79
N LEU A 162 5.03 9.89 -10.65
CA LEU A 162 4.72 10.25 -12.03
C LEU A 162 3.66 11.34 -12.10
N LEU A 163 2.56 11.22 -11.34
CA LEU A 163 1.51 12.24 -11.31
C LEU A 163 2.04 13.59 -10.81
N ARG A 164 2.92 13.59 -9.80
CA ARG A 164 3.56 14.81 -9.29
C ARG A 164 4.44 15.45 -10.37
N ALA A 165 5.25 14.65 -11.07
CA ALA A 165 6.07 15.14 -12.18
C ALA A 165 5.24 15.69 -13.34
N LEU A 166 4.12 15.04 -13.67
CA LEU A 166 3.18 15.48 -14.68
C LEU A 166 2.32 16.67 -14.22
N ALA A 167 2.09 16.87 -12.93
CA ALA A 167 1.36 18.03 -12.44
C ALA A 167 2.26 19.26 -12.32
N ASP A 168 3.54 19.06 -12.00
CA ASP A 168 4.54 20.11 -11.79
C ASP A 168 4.01 21.18 -10.82
N GLU A 169 3.98 22.47 -11.22
CA GLU A 169 3.46 23.56 -10.40
C GLU A 169 1.97 23.41 -10.02
N ALA A 170 1.19 22.62 -10.78
CA ALA A 170 -0.21 22.36 -10.49
C ALA A 170 -0.45 21.27 -9.43
N TRP A 171 0.61 20.64 -8.91
CA TRP A 171 0.51 19.57 -7.90
C TRP A 171 -0.41 19.91 -6.72
N PRO A 172 -0.34 21.11 -6.08
CA PRO A 172 -1.24 21.42 -4.97
C PRO A 172 -2.73 21.34 -5.33
N ALA A 173 -3.10 21.71 -6.56
CA ALA A 173 -4.48 21.63 -7.04
C ALA A 173 -4.88 20.18 -7.34
N VAL A 174 -4.01 19.40 -7.97
CA VAL A 174 -4.22 17.97 -8.25
C VAL A 174 -4.39 17.18 -6.95
N ARG A 175 -3.52 17.42 -5.96
CA ARG A 175 -3.60 16.83 -4.62
C ARG A 175 -4.92 17.17 -3.93
N ALA A 176 -5.32 18.45 -3.92
CA ALA A 176 -6.58 18.87 -3.32
C ALA A 176 -7.77 18.15 -3.99
N ARG A 177 -7.70 17.98 -5.31
CA ARG A 177 -8.72 17.26 -6.07
C ARG A 177 -8.75 15.76 -5.76
N LEU A 178 -7.60 15.10 -5.56
CA LEU A 178 -7.53 13.70 -5.13
C LEU A 178 -8.25 13.50 -3.78
N VAL A 179 -7.99 14.40 -2.82
CA VAL A 179 -8.65 14.36 -1.50
C VAL A 179 -10.16 14.53 -1.63
N GLU A 180 -10.61 15.54 -2.40
CA GLU A 180 -12.04 15.79 -2.64
C GLU A 180 -12.73 14.57 -3.26
N LEU A 181 -12.15 14.00 -4.31
CA LEU A 181 -12.69 12.82 -4.98
C LEU A 181 -12.69 11.59 -4.07
N PHE A 182 -11.66 11.43 -3.24
CA PHE A 182 -11.64 10.33 -2.28
C PHE A 182 -12.73 10.49 -1.22
N ASP A 183 -12.95 11.70 -0.71
CA ASP A 183 -14.03 11.98 0.25
C ASP A 183 -15.41 11.65 -0.34
N GLU A 184 -15.61 11.94 -1.63
CA GLU A 184 -16.89 11.73 -2.32
C GLU A 184 -17.12 10.26 -2.71
N TYR A 185 -16.11 9.60 -3.29
CA TYR A 185 -16.26 8.29 -3.91
C TYR A 185 -15.61 7.15 -3.13
N GLY A 186 -14.59 7.43 -2.32
CA GLY A 186 -13.73 6.42 -1.71
C GLY A 186 -14.49 5.36 -0.90
N GLN A 187 -15.51 5.76 -0.14
CA GLN A 187 -16.34 4.80 0.61
C GLN A 187 -17.18 3.90 -0.30
N ARG A 188 -17.68 4.43 -1.42
CA ARG A 188 -18.51 3.67 -2.37
C ARG A 188 -17.67 2.69 -3.19
N ILE A 189 -16.42 3.06 -3.51
CA ILE A 189 -15.50 2.26 -4.31
C ILE A 189 -14.75 1.23 -3.48
N MET A 190 -14.34 1.57 -2.26
CA MET A 190 -13.51 0.69 -1.43
C MET A 190 -14.31 -0.05 -0.35
N GLY A 191 -15.51 0.41 0.00
CA GLY A 191 -16.25 -0.10 1.15
C GLY A 191 -15.41 -0.04 2.43
N MET A 192 -15.41 -1.11 3.22
CA MET A 192 -14.58 -1.26 4.41
C MET A 192 -13.22 -1.89 4.07
N THR A 193 -12.47 -1.31 3.14
CA THR A 193 -11.09 -1.73 2.81
C THR A 193 -10.13 -0.53 2.84
N ARG A 194 -8.84 -0.81 3.00
CA ARG A 194 -7.78 0.19 2.96
C ARG A 194 -7.48 0.57 1.51
N ASN A 195 -6.97 1.77 1.33
CA ASN A 195 -6.40 2.25 0.09
C ASN A 195 -5.00 2.77 0.43
N LEU A 196 -3.99 1.94 0.18
CA LEU A 196 -2.61 2.22 0.60
C LEU A 196 -2.02 3.41 -0.17
N ALA A 197 -2.44 3.61 -1.42
CA ALA A 197 -2.06 4.76 -2.23
C ALA A 197 -2.50 6.08 -1.57
N TYR A 198 -3.75 6.12 -1.09
CA TYR A 198 -4.30 7.28 -0.42
C TYR A 198 -3.66 7.49 0.96
N GLU A 199 -3.45 6.42 1.73
CA GLU A 199 -2.72 6.51 3.00
C GLU A 199 -1.31 7.09 2.81
N HIS A 200 -0.57 6.63 1.78
CA HIS A 200 0.76 7.16 1.45
C HIS A 200 0.69 8.65 1.09
N LEU A 201 -0.27 9.06 0.24
CA LEU A 201 -0.49 10.47 -0.11
C LEU A 201 -0.75 11.33 1.14
N LEU A 202 -1.59 10.85 2.07
CA LEU A 202 -1.93 11.58 3.29
C LEU A 202 -0.71 11.79 4.19
N VAL A 203 0.15 10.78 4.29
CA VAL A 203 1.37 10.84 5.10
C VAL A 203 2.40 11.78 4.46
N GLU A 204 2.73 11.57 3.18
CA GLU A 204 3.77 12.31 2.48
C GLU A 204 3.43 13.82 2.38
N GLU A 205 2.15 14.14 2.18
CA GLU A 205 1.68 15.53 2.04
C GLU A 205 1.23 16.16 3.38
N HIS A 206 1.40 15.45 4.50
CA HIS A 206 1.02 15.89 5.85
C HIS A 206 -0.45 16.37 5.96
N LEU A 207 -1.38 15.60 5.41
CA LEU A 207 -2.80 15.96 5.30
C LEU A 207 -3.63 15.47 6.50
N GLY A 208 -3.36 16.01 7.68
CA GLY A 208 -3.90 15.51 8.95
C GLY A 208 -5.44 15.42 9.05
N GLU A 209 -6.17 16.45 8.64
CA GLU A 209 -7.65 16.43 8.68
C GLU A 209 -8.24 15.39 7.72
N ALA A 210 -7.63 15.20 6.55
CA ALA A 210 -8.06 14.17 5.61
C ALA A 210 -7.72 12.76 6.12
N ALA A 211 -6.55 12.59 6.74
CA ALA A 211 -6.16 11.35 7.42
C ALA A 211 -7.13 10.98 8.55
N TRP A 212 -7.56 11.97 9.33
CA TRP A 212 -8.54 11.76 10.40
C TRP A 212 -9.90 11.31 9.87
N ARG A 213 -10.45 12.03 8.88
CA ARG A 213 -11.72 11.64 8.23
C ARG A 213 -11.63 10.24 7.61
N TYR A 214 -10.50 9.91 7.00
CA TYR A 214 -10.25 8.58 6.43
C TYR A 214 -10.26 7.48 7.50
N LEU A 215 -9.57 7.70 8.62
CA LEU A 215 -9.53 6.79 9.76
C LEU A 215 -10.94 6.58 10.35
N GLN A 216 -11.70 7.66 10.55
CA GLN A 216 -13.07 7.61 11.08
C GLN A 216 -14.01 6.80 10.19
N ALA A 217 -13.93 6.98 8.87
CA ALA A 217 -14.75 6.23 7.91
C ALA A 217 -14.50 4.71 7.97
N ARG A 218 -13.38 4.28 8.56
CA ARG A 218 -12.90 2.89 8.57
C ARG A 218 -12.70 2.32 9.97
N MET A 219 -13.33 2.89 11.01
CA MET A 219 -13.21 2.36 12.38
C MET A 219 -13.60 0.88 12.53
N HIS A 220 -14.52 0.41 11.70
CA HIS A 220 -15.03 -0.96 11.70
C HIS A 220 -14.42 -1.83 10.59
N ILE A 221 -13.26 -1.46 10.05
CA ILE A 221 -12.61 -2.20 8.95
C ILE A 221 -12.28 -3.65 9.31
N ASP A 222 -12.06 -3.93 10.60
CA ASP A 222 -11.80 -5.28 11.12
C ASP A 222 -13.06 -6.16 11.14
N GLU A 223 -14.24 -5.57 10.97
CA GLU A 223 -15.52 -6.29 10.82
C GLU A 223 -15.81 -6.64 9.35
N SER A 224 -14.90 -6.31 8.43
CA SER A 224 -15.08 -6.60 7.00
C SER A 224 -15.02 -8.10 6.70
N GLU A 225 -15.80 -8.54 5.71
CA GLU A 225 -15.82 -9.94 5.25
C GLU A 225 -14.43 -10.43 4.83
N GLN A 226 -13.57 -9.54 4.32
CA GLN A 226 -12.20 -9.88 3.92
C GLN A 226 -11.34 -10.34 5.12
N VAL A 227 -11.51 -9.73 6.29
CA VAL A 227 -10.88 -10.17 7.53
C VAL A 227 -11.56 -11.44 8.05
N PHE A 228 -12.89 -11.54 7.92
CA PHE A 228 -13.69 -12.66 8.44
C PHE A 228 -13.38 -14.01 7.80
N PHE A 229 -13.00 -14.03 6.51
CA PHE A 229 -12.59 -15.25 5.82
C PHE A 229 -11.10 -15.58 5.97
N GLY A 230 -10.39 -14.93 6.90
CA GLY A 230 -9.00 -15.23 7.24
C GLY A 230 -7.97 -14.67 6.25
N PHE A 231 -8.40 -13.88 5.26
CA PHE A 231 -7.50 -13.36 4.23
C PHE A 231 -6.57 -12.25 4.73
N VAL A 232 -6.85 -11.60 5.88
CA VAL A 232 -6.03 -10.49 6.37
C VAL A 232 -5.99 -10.36 7.90
N LYS A 233 -4.83 -9.96 8.45
CA LYS A 233 -4.64 -9.54 9.85
C LYS A 233 -5.50 -8.28 10.18
N PRO A 234 -5.72 -7.94 11.47
CA PRO A 234 -6.42 -6.71 11.86
C PRO A 234 -5.86 -5.47 11.14
N GLN A 235 -6.71 -4.82 10.35
CA GLN A 235 -6.39 -3.73 9.44
C GLN A 235 -6.42 -2.37 10.14
N PHE A 236 -7.37 -2.17 11.07
CA PHE A 236 -7.56 -0.87 11.70
C PHE A 236 -6.30 -0.38 12.40
N ARG A 237 -5.65 -1.29 13.14
CA ARG A 237 -4.44 -0.96 13.89
C ARG A 237 -3.30 -0.54 12.98
N SER A 238 -3.05 -1.28 11.90
CA SER A 238 -1.97 -0.92 10.95
C SER A 238 -2.23 0.44 10.29
N MET A 239 -3.49 0.74 9.94
CA MET A 239 -3.89 2.04 9.40
C MET A 239 -3.71 3.15 10.44
N LEU A 240 -4.15 2.93 11.69
CA LEU A 240 -3.98 3.88 12.79
C LEU A 240 -2.50 4.20 13.02
N GLU A 241 -1.64 3.19 13.08
CA GLU A 241 -0.18 3.36 13.28
C GLU A 241 0.46 4.16 12.12
N THR A 242 -0.02 3.97 10.90
CA THR A 242 0.45 4.70 9.71
C THR A 242 0.05 6.18 9.75
N LEU A 243 -1.21 6.46 10.07
CA LEU A 243 -1.79 7.81 9.95
C LEU A 243 -1.62 8.66 11.22
N ALA A 244 -1.38 8.04 12.37
CA ALA A 244 -1.27 8.72 13.66
C ALA A 244 -0.26 9.88 13.63
N SER A 245 0.86 9.71 12.91
CA SER A 245 1.92 10.72 12.81
C SER A 245 1.49 12.03 12.11
N VAL A 246 0.45 11.99 11.27
CA VAL A 246 0.03 13.15 10.47
C VAL A 246 -1.30 13.77 10.89
N ILE A 247 -2.15 13.03 11.63
CA ILE A 247 -3.46 13.53 12.10
C ILE A 247 -3.35 14.79 12.97
N GLY A 248 -2.17 15.04 13.55
CA GLY A 248 -1.79 16.33 14.10
C GLY A 248 -2.47 16.69 15.43
N GLU A 249 -2.23 17.92 15.88
CA GLU A 249 -2.65 18.42 17.19
C GLU A 249 -4.17 18.34 17.47
N PRO A 250 -5.09 18.66 16.54
CA PRO A 250 -6.52 18.79 16.84
C PRO A 250 -7.22 17.53 17.32
N HIS A 251 -6.75 16.35 16.88
CA HIS A 251 -7.36 15.05 17.21
C HIS A 251 -6.41 14.16 18.02
N ARG A 252 -5.40 14.77 18.66
CA ARG A 252 -4.38 14.04 19.43
C ARG A 252 -5.01 13.17 20.50
N GLU A 253 -5.93 13.72 21.28
CA GLU A 253 -6.53 13.02 22.42
C GLU A 253 -7.34 11.81 21.95
N GLU A 254 -8.07 11.95 20.84
CA GLU A 254 -8.84 10.87 20.23
C GLU A 254 -7.93 9.77 19.66
N VAL A 255 -6.89 10.15 18.91
CA VAL A 255 -5.90 9.21 18.38
C VAL A 255 -5.17 8.50 19.52
N GLY A 256 -4.75 9.23 20.56
CA GLY A 256 -4.12 8.67 21.74
C GLY A 256 -5.04 7.72 22.51
N ALA A 257 -6.33 8.05 22.61
CA ALA A 257 -7.34 7.17 23.19
C ALA A 257 -7.49 5.85 22.43
N LEU A 258 -7.46 5.89 21.09
CA LEU A 258 -7.51 4.72 20.21
C LEU A 258 -6.24 3.87 20.33
N LEU A 259 -5.06 4.50 20.29
CA LEU A 259 -3.76 3.82 20.46
C LEU A 259 -3.66 3.12 21.81
N ALA A 260 -4.19 3.75 22.88
CA ALA A 260 -4.18 3.20 24.23
C ALA A 260 -5.27 2.13 24.46
N GLN A 261 -6.18 1.88 23.52
CA GLN A 261 -7.28 0.93 23.69
C GLN A 261 -6.82 -0.48 24.09
N PRO A 262 -5.75 -1.07 23.51
CA PRO A 262 -5.26 -2.40 23.92
C PRO A 262 -4.79 -2.47 25.37
N LEU A 263 -4.45 -1.33 25.98
CA LEU A 263 -4.00 -1.27 27.37
C LEU A 263 -5.17 -1.21 28.36
N ARG A 264 -6.41 -0.97 27.90
CA ARG A 264 -7.57 -0.75 28.79
C ARG A 264 -8.14 -2.04 29.36
N ASP A 265 -8.03 -3.15 28.64
CA ASP A 265 -8.54 -4.44 29.07
C ASP A 265 -7.47 -5.19 29.88
N ALA A 266 -7.64 -5.19 31.20
CA ALA A 266 -6.76 -5.85 32.15
C ALA A 266 -6.67 -7.38 31.95
N ASP A 267 -7.70 -7.97 31.35
CA ASP A 267 -7.83 -9.41 31.12
C ASP A 267 -7.35 -9.82 29.72
N SER A 268 -7.00 -8.86 28.86
CA SER A 268 -6.41 -9.13 27.56
C SER A 268 -5.10 -9.92 27.68
N ASP A 269 -4.81 -10.78 26.69
CA ASP A 269 -3.56 -11.56 26.68
C ASP A 269 -2.31 -10.67 26.77
N LEU A 270 -2.37 -9.49 26.13
CA LEU A 270 -1.32 -8.47 26.17
C LEU A 270 -0.94 -8.06 27.60
N LEU A 271 -1.93 -7.92 28.49
CA LEU A 271 -1.71 -7.51 29.87
C LEU A 271 -1.68 -8.67 30.85
N ARG A 272 -2.28 -9.82 30.54
CA ARG A 272 -2.31 -10.99 31.41
C ARG A 272 -0.94 -11.68 31.52
N GLU A 273 -0.20 -11.75 30.41
CA GLU A 273 1.09 -12.46 30.36
C GLU A 273 2.26 -11.48 30.24
N ASP A 274 3.30 -11.65 31.06
CA ASP A 274 4.52 -10.83 31.03
C ASP A 274 5.59 -11.47 30.13
N THR A 275 5.29 -11.59 28.84
CA THR A 275 6.24 -12.09 27.84
C THR A 275 7.05 -10.94 27.24
N GLN A 276 8.23 -11.24 26.67
CA GLN A 276 9.03 -10.25 25.95
C GLN A 276 8.23 -9.61 24.81
N GLY A 277 7.49 -10.41 24.03
CA GLY A 277 6.66 -9.92 22.93
C GLY A 277 5.58 -8.94 23.39
N HIS A 278 4.93 -9.22 24.52
CA HIS A 278 3.95 -8.30 25.10
C HIS A 278 4.59 -7.01 25.62
N ARG A 279 5.76 -7.11 26.28
CA ARG A 279 6.51 -5.91 26.72
C ARG A 279 6.90 -5.02 25.53
N MET A 280 7.39 -5.59 24.44
CA MET A 280 7.68 -4.86 23.20
C MET A 280 6.43 -4.19 22.65
N ARG A 281 5.32 -4.92 22.57
CA ARG A 281 4.08 -4.38 22.03
C ARG A 281 3.49 -3.26 22.88
N ILE A 282 3.63 -3.35 24.21
CA ILE A 282 3.26 -2.26 25.12
C ILE A 282 4.19 -1.07 24.88
N ALA A 283 5.51 -1.27 24.82
CA ALA A 283 6.47 -0.19 24.57
C ALA A 283 6.19 0.58 23.27
N GLU A 284 5.89 -0.14 22.18
CA GLU A 284 5.49 0.44 20.89
C GLU A 284 4.28 1.36 21.02
N ILE A 285 3.24 0.96 21.77
CA ILE A 285 2.07 1.81 22.03
C ILE A 285 2.50 3.10 22.73
N PHE A 286 3.38 3.03 23.73
CA PHE A 286 3.87 4.23 24.41
C PHE A 286 4.73 5.12 23.50
N CYS A 287 5.61 4.54 22.68
CA CYS A 287 6.36 5.29 21.68
C CYS A 287 5.43 6.03 20.72
N GLN A 288 4.34 5.40 20.28
CA GLN A 288 3.34 6.02 19.41
C GLN A 288 2.56 7.13 20.12
N LEU A 289 2.12 6.93 21.36
CA LEU A 289 1.45 7.98 22.15
C LEU A 289 2.35 9.23 22.28
N ILE A 290 3.64 9.02 22.56
CA ILE A 290 4.62 10.10 22.66
C ILE A 290 4.84 10.76 21.29
N ALA A 291 4.95 9.98 20.21
CA ALA A 291 5.16 10.49 18.86
C ALA A 291 4.00 11.36 18.35
N VAL A 292 2.75 11.03 18.71
CA VAL A 292 1.54 11.84 18.43
C VAL A 292 1.44 13.05 19.37
N GLY A 293 2.29 13.13 20.38
CA GLY A 293 2.34 14.21 21.35
C GLY A 293 1.37 14.06 22.53
N ASP A 294 0.69 12.92 22.68
CA ASP A 294 -0.23 12.63 23.80
C ASP A 294 0.54 12.11 25.03
N LEU A 295 1.43 12.96 25.54
CA LEU A 295 2.22 12.66 26.72
C LEU A 295 1.35 12.46 27.96
N GLU A 296 0.22 13.18 28.06
CA GLU A 296 -0.68 13.04 29.21
C GLU A 296 -1.35 11.65 29.24
N CYS A 297 -1.85 11.16 28.10
CA CYS A 297 -2.37 9.80 28.02
C CYS A 297 -1.27 8.79 28.34
N ALA A 298 -0.08 8.94 27.76
CA ALA A 298 1.06 8.08 28.05
C ALA A 298 1.36 8.04 29.55
N GLU A 299 1.56 9.17 30.22
CA GLU A 299 1.84 9.22 31.66
C GLU A 299 0.74 8.56 32.48
N ARG A 300 -0.53 8.80 32.13
CA ARG A 300 -1.69 8.20 32.79
C ARG A 300 -1.71 6.67 32.63
N GLN A 301 -1.43 6.15 31.43
CA GLN A 301 -1.35 4.71 31.21
C GLN A 301 -0.17 4.09 31.97
N ARG A 302 1.01 4.74 31.97
CA ARG A 302 2.20 4.27 32.71
C ARG A 302 1.89 4.18 34.20
N ALA A 303 1.36 5.25 34.79
CA ALA A 303 0.99 5.26 36.20
C ALA A 303 -0.02 4.16 36.55
N ARG A 304 -1.02 3.93 35.68
CA ARG A 304 -1.99 2.84 35.88
C ARG A 304 -1.32 1.46 35.84
N LEU A 305 -0.50 1.19 34.84
CA LEU A 305 0.18 -0.10 34.70
C LEU A 305 1.14 -0.38 35.87
N THR A 306 1.87 0.63 36.36
CA THR A 306 2.74 0.49 37.53
C THR A 306 1.98 0.11 38.79
N VAL A 307 0.78 0.66 38.99
CA VAL A 307 -0.08 0.35 40.14
C VAL A 307 -0.71 -1.04 39.99
N MET A 308 -1.16 -1.41 38.78
CA MET A 308 -1.81 -2.70 38.52
C MET A 308 -0.84 -3.88 38.57
N TYR A 309 0.40 -3.70 38.13
CA TYR A 309 1.38 -4.76 37.97
C TYR A 309 2.70 -4.49 38.71
N PRO A 310 2.67 -4.31 40.05
CA PRO A 310 3.84 -3.86 40.82
C PRO A 310 5.04 -4.83 40.78
N SER A 311 4.80 -6.11 40.47
CA SER A 311 5.86 -7.13 40.36
C SER A 311 6.56 -7.19 39.01
N ARG A 312 6.05 -6.51 37.96
CA ARG A 312 6.60 -6.56 36.60
C ARG A 312 7.75 -5.58 36.40
N ARG A 313 8.89 -5.86 37.04
CA ARG A 313 10.07 -4.98 37.01
C ARG A 313 10.62 -4.74 35.61
N GLU A 314 10.62 -5.76 34.76
CA GLU A 314 11.08 -5.62 33.38
C GLU A 314 10.16 -4.69 32.59
N LEU A 315 8.83 -4.86 32.70
CA LEU A 315 7.85 -3.94 32.11
C LEU A 315 8.14 -2.48 32.52
N HIS A 316 8.37 -2.23 33.81
CA HIS A 316 8.68 -0.89 34.30
C HIS A 316 9.97 -0.33 33.70
N ALA A 317 11.04 -1.14 33.62
CA ALA A 317 12.29 -0.72 32.99
C ALA A 317 12.10 -0.37 31.51
N VAL A 318 11.24 -1.09 30.79
CA VAL A 318 10.89 -0.76 29.39
C VAL A 318 10.24 0.60 29.29
N LEU A 319 9.22 0.83 30.13
CA LEU A 319 8.48 2.08 30.12
C LEU A 319 9.38 3.26 30.52
N ASP A 320 10.29 3.06 31.48
CA ASP A 320 11.27 4.08 31.86
C ASP A 320 12.21 4.41 30.68
N ALA A 321 12.68 3.40 29.94
CA ALA A 321 13.51 3.60 28.76
C ALA A 321 12.78 4.35 27.63
N VAL A 322 11.50 4.05 27.42
CA VAL A 322 10.64 4.75 26.44
C VAL A 322 10.53 6.24 26.79
N PHE A 323 10.21 6.56 28.04
CA PHE A 323 10.09 7.96 28.50
C PHE A 323 11.44 8.69 28.54
N ALA A 324 12.55 7.97 28.72
CA ALA A 324 13.88 8.54 28.65
C ALA A 324 14.38 8.73 27.20
N GLY A 325 13.66 8.24 26.19
CA GLY A 325 14.09 8.28 24.78
C GLY A 325 15.28 7.37 24.48
N THR A 326 15.47 6.32 25.28
CA THR A 326 16.59 5.36 25.17
C THR A 326 16.15 3.95 24.78
N PHE A 327 14.85 3.78 24.51
CA PHE A 327 14.29 2.50 24.11
C PHE A 327 14.75 2.10 22.71
N ASP A 328 15.36 0.92 22.60
CA ASP A 328 15.70 0.26 21.35
C ASP A 328 15.06 -1.14 21.34
N ALA A 329 14.17 -1.37 20.37
CA ALA A 329 13.49 -2.66 20.22
C ALA A 329 14.46 -3.78 19.79
N ALA A 330 15.57 -3.43 19.13
CA ALA A 330 16.61 -4.39 18.73
C ALA A 330 17.55 -4.74 19.89
N ASN A 331 17.66 -3.87 20.91
CA ASN A 331 18.51 -4.08 22.08
C ASN A 331 17.78 -3.68 23.38
N PRO A 332 16.85 -4.53 23.86
CA PRO A 332 16.03 -4.18 25.01
C PRO A 332 16.86 -4.13 26.30
N PRO A 333 16.55 -3.22 27.24
CA PRO A 333 17.38 -2.94 28.43
C PRO A 333 17.59 -4.11 29.42
N TRP A 334 16.89 -5.24 29.24
CA TRP A 334 17.08 -6.47 30.04
C TRP A 334 17.86 -7.57 29.30
N ALA A 335 18.19 -7.41 28.02
CA ALA A 335 19.02 -8.38 27.28
C ALA A 335 20.42 -8.51 27.88
N ALA A 336 20.97 -7.40 28.41
CA ALA A 336 22.25 -7.40 29.12
C ALA A 336 22.22 -8.21 30.43
N SER A 337 21.04 -8.44 31.03
CA SER A 337 20.90 -9.12 32.31
C SER A 337 20.88 -10.65 32.19
N ALA A 338 20.79 -11.20 30.98
CA ALA A 338 20.74 -12.64 30.74
C ALA A 338 22.13 -13.28 30.58
N GLU A 339 23.17 -12.51 30.26
CA GLU A 339 24.54 -13.03 30.08
C GLU A 339 25.35 -13.11 31.38
N ASP A 340 24.92 -12.43 32.46
CA ASP A 340 25.65 -12.40 33.74
C ASP A 340 25.21 -13.51 34.74
N GLY A 341 24.40 -14.48 34.29
CA GLY A 341 23.74 -15.48 35.17
C GLY A 341 24.33 -16.90 35.18
N GLU A 342 25.24 -17.27 34.28
CA GLU A 342 25.71 -18.66 34.10
C GLU A 342 27.22 -18.87 34.31
N GLU A 343 27.89 -18.09 35.14
CA GLU A 343 29.23 -18.45 35.66
C GLU A 343 29.36 -18.17 37.17
N ALA A 344 28.63 -18.92 37.99
CA ALA A 344 29.03 -19.12 39.38
C ALA A 344 28.47 -20.43 39.96
N GLY A 345 29.31 -21.46 40.01
CA GLY A 345 29.23 -22.49 41.04
C GLY A 345 28.94 -23.91 40.58
N TYR A 346 29.98 -24.58 40.06
CA TYR A 346 30.20 -25.99 40.39
C TYR A 346 31.57 -26.10 41.07
N GLU A 347 31.53 -26.30 42.39
CA GLU A 347 32.60 -26.96 43.16
C GLU A 347 32.69 -28.44 42.76
#